data_AF-A0A7X8WMG1-F1
#
_entry.id   AF-A0A7X8WMG1-F1
#
_cell.length_a   1.000
_cell.length_b   1.000
_cell.length_c   1.000
_cell.angle_alpha   90.00
_cell.angle_beta   90.00
_cell.angle_gamma   90.00
#
_symmetry.space_group_name_H-M   'P 1'
#
loop_
_entity.id
_entity.type
_entity.pdbx_description
1 polymer ?
#
loop_
_entity_poly.entity_id
_entity_poly.type
_entity_poly.pdbx_seq_one_letter_code
_entity_poly.pdbx_strand_id
1 'polypeptide(L)'
;DFQEKDLKVGDIITIVGKRAEYNGPQVGGAVLESVKPVTPITIAELLTKPDSKEVYYMVTGEITEIENPEYGNLYLKDGDSEVYLYGCYPGYGAFDDYRKNLIADKGIKLGDQLTVIATKDTYKEKIQLANGVYFSHESAE
;
A
#
# COMPACT_ATOMS: atom_id res chain seq x y z
N ASP A 1 9.68 14.09 19.88
CA ASP A 1 9.54 14.43 18.46
C ASP A 1 8.64 13.49 17.64
N PHE A 2 8.89 12.18 17.50
CA PHE A 2 7.94 11.30 16.74
C PHE A 2 6.68 10.90 17.53
N GLN A 3 6.82 10.58 18.83
CA GLN A 3 5.70 10.19 19.71
C GLN A 3 4.72 11.35 20.01
N GLU A 4 5.13 12.59 19.78
CA GLU A 4 4.31 13.79 20.04
C GLU A 4 3.48 14.22 18.81
N LYS A 5 3.69 13.58 17.65
CA LYS A 5 3.15 14.02 16.35
C LYS A 5 1.93 13.23 15.87
N ASP A 6 1.29 12.44 16.75
CA ASP A 6 0.11 11.60 16.46
C ASP A 6 0.27 10.74 15.18
N LEU A 7 1.50 10.29 14.90
CA LEU A 7 1.77 9.40 13.78
C LEU A 7 1.17 8.03 14.05
N LYS A 8 0.52 7.47 13.04
CA LYS A 8 -0.17 6.18 13.12
C LYS A 8 0.57 5.18 12.25
N VAL A 9 0.50 3.91 12.65
CA VAL A 9 1.04 2.82 11.82
C VAL A 9 0.37 2.87 10.45
N GLY A 10 1.18 2.85 9.40
CA GLY A 10 0.71 2.96 8.01
C GLY A 10 0.82 4.36 7.41
N ASP A 11 1.00 5.42 8.21
CA ASP A 11 1.21 6.76 7.66
C ASP A 11 2.46 6.80 6.77
N ILE A 12 2.37 7.51 5.66
CA ILE A 12 3.51 7.75 4.77
C ILE A 12 4.21 9.01 5.27
N ILE A 13 5.48 8.89 5.66
CA ILE A 13 6.27 10.00 6.18
C ILE A 13 7.50 10.30 5.31
N THR A 14 7.88 11.58 5.28
CA THR A 14 9.19 12.01 4.80
C THR A 14 10.01 12.47 6.00
N ILE A 15 11.25 11.98 6.10
CA ILE A 15 12.20 12.39 7.12
C ILE A 15 13.46 12.97 6.47
N VAL A 16 14.08 13.93 7.14
CA VAL A 16 15.39 14.48 6.76
C VAL A 16 16.40 14.13 7.84
N GLY A 17 17.57 13.65 7.45
CA GLY A 17 18.64 13.32 8.38
C GLY A 17 19.93 12.96 7.66
N LYS A 18 20.93 12.55 8.43
CA LYS A 18 22.26 12.19 7.90
C LYS A 18 22.37 10.68 7.76
N ARG A 19 23.05 10.19 6.72
CA ARG A 19 23.48 8.79 6.66
C ARG A 19 24.31 8.50 7.92
N ALA A 20 23.91 7.50 8.68
CA ALA A 20 24.60 7.06 9.88
C ALA A 20 24.61 5.54 9.97
N GLU A 21 25.40 5.02 10.89
CA GLU A 21 25.52 3.59 11.12
C GLU A 21 25.79 3.34 12.61
N TYR A 22 24.88 2.64 13.28
CA TYR A 22 25.02 2.18 14.66
C TYR A 22 24.14 0.95 14.81
N ASN A 23 24.76 -0.22 14.98
CA ASN A 23 24.08 -1.53 14.92
C ASN A 23 23.32 -1.77 13.60
N GLY A 24 23.80 -1.16 12.50
CA GLY A 24 23.22 -1.28 11.17
C GLY A 24 23.03 0.08 10.48
N PRO A 25 22.69 0.08 9.17
CA PRO A 25 22.38 1.30 8.43
C PRO A 25 21.16 2.03 9.01
N GLN A 26 21.27 3.34 9.20
CA GLN A 26 20.17 4.16 9.75
C GLN A 26 20.25 5.63 9.29
N VAL A 27 19.18 6.39 9.56
CA VAL A 27 19.12 7.85 9.39
C VAL A 27 19.37 8.53 10.74
N GLY A 28 20.57 9.08 10.93
CA GLY A 28 20.98 9.74 12.16
C GLY A 28 20.43 11.16 12.27
N GLY A 29 19.94 11.53 13.46
CA GLY A 29 19.37 12.85 13.73
C GLY A 29 18.15 13.16 12.85
N ALA A 30 17.35 12.13 12.55
CA ALA A 30 16.18 12.27 11.69
C ALA A 30 15.16 13.25 12.30
N VAL A 31 14.66 14.16 11.47
CA VAL A 31 13.51 15.02 11.76
C VAL A 31 12.39 14.69 10.79
N LEU A 32 11.16 14.77 11.27
CA LEU A 32 9.99 14.63 10.41
C LEU A 32 9.79 15.88 9.55
N GLU A 33 9.76 15.71 8.24
CA GLU A 33 9.51 16.77 7.27
C GLU A 33 8.03 16.86 6.88
N SER A 34 7.40 15.72 6.58
CA SER A 34 5.98 15.69 6.22
C SER A 34 5.32 14.36 6.53
N VAL A 35 3.98 14.40 6.60
CA VAL A 35 3.12 13.24 6.84
C VAL A 35 1.99 13.26 5.82
N LYS A 36 1.71 12.11 5.22
CA LYS A 36 0.48 11.84 4.50
C LYS A 36 -0.33 10.83 5.33
N PRO A 37 -1.41 11.27 5.98
CA PRO A 37 -2.23 10.39 6.78
C PRO A 37 -2.83 9.28 5.93
N VAL A 38 -2.86 8.07 6.47
CA VAL A 38 -3.52 6.93 5.83
C VAL A 38 -4.74 6.53 6.64
N THR A 39 -5.87 6.34 5.96
CA THR A 39 -7.13 5.96 6.62
C THR A 39 -7.45 4.49 6.35
N PRO A 40 -7.45 3.60 7.37
CA PRO A 40 -7.95 2.24 7.22
C PRO A 40 -9.45 2.25 6.92
N ILE A 41 -9.86 1.56 5.86
CA ILE A 41 -11.26 1.39 5.47
C ILE A 41 -11.50 0.01 4.84
N THR A 42 -12.76 -0.43 4.84
CA THR A 42 -13.21 -1.61 4.10
C THR A 42 -13.27 -1.34 2.59
N ILE A 43 -13.35 -2.40 1.79
CA ILE A 43 -13.56 -2.25 0.33
C ILE A 43 -14.91 -1.58 0.06
N ALA A 44 -15.97 -1.96 0.79
CA ALA A 44 -17.29 -1.35 0.65
C ALA A 44 -17.26 0.18 0.85
N GLU A 45 -16.56 0.65 1.89
CA GLU A 45 -16.39 2.08 2.16
C GLU A 45 -15.59 2.78 1.06
N LEU A 46 -14.51 2.15 0.57
CA LEU A 46 -13.66 2.67 -0.51
C LEU A 46 -14.48 2.95 -1.77
N LEU A 47 -15.37 2.04 -2.15
CA LEU A 47 -16.20 2.17 -3.35
C LEU A 47 -17.09 3.44 -3.33
N THR A 48 -17.35 4.00 -2.15
CA THR A 48 -18.14 5.23 -1.99
C THR A 48 -17.31 6.52 -1.97
N LYS A 49 -15.97 6.42 -1.91
CA LYS A 49 -15.09 7.59 -1.81
C LYS A 49 -14.88 8.26 -3.17
N PRO A 50 -14.61 9.57 -3.22
CA PRO A 50 -14.20 10.24 -4.45
C PRO A 50 -12.81 9.76 -4.89
N ASP A 51 -12.53 9.89 -6.19
CA ASP A 51 -11.18 9.69 -6.72
C ASP A 51 -10.25 10.77 -6.18
N SER A 52 -9.02 10.37 -5.82
CA SER A 52 -8.00 11.30 -5.36
C SER A 52 -6.62 10.68 -5.47
N LYS A 53 -5.67 11.45 -5.99
CA LYS A 53 -4.24 11.07 -6.02
C LYS A 53 -3.49 11.41 -4.73
N GLU A 54 -4.18 12.03 -3.77
CA GLU A 54 -3.57 12.60 -2.56
C GLU A 54 -4.12 11.97 -1.27
N VAL A 55 -5.27 11.30 -1.33
CA VAL A 55 -5.88 10.63 -0.19
C VAL A 55 -5.56 9.14 -0.23
N TYR A 56 -4.88 8.66 0.82
CA TYR A 56 -4.43 7.29 0.93
C TYR A 56 -5.30 6.48 1.88
N TYR A 57 -5.64 5.29 1.45
CA TYR A 57 -6.42 4.32 2.20
C TYR A 57 -5.60 3.07 2.46
N MET A 58 -5.77 2.48 3.64
CA MET A 58 -5.27 1.14 3.95
C MET A 58 -6.45 0.17 3.81
N VAL A 59 -6.32 -0.79 2.90
CA VAL A 59 -7.38 -1.73 2.54
C VAL A 59 -6.83 -3.15 2.64
N THR A 60 -7.61 -4.03 3.25
CA THR A 60 -7.33 -5.46 3.33
C THR A 60 -8.38 -6.23 2.54
N GLY A 61 -7.97 -7.28 1.82
CA GLY A 61 -8.90 -8.23 1.21
C GLY A 61 -8.21 -9.52 0.78
N GLU A 62 -9.02 -10.52 0.50
CA GLU A 62 -8.59 -11.83 0.01
C GLU A 62 -8.25 -11.71 -1.47
N ILE A 63 -7.12 -12.27 -1.89
CA ILE A 63 -6.72 -12.29 -3.31
C ILE A 63 -7.55 -13.33 -4.06
N THR A 64 -8.48 -12.88 -4.89
CA THR A 64 -9.35 -13.75 -5.71
C THR A 64 -8.78 -14.04 -7.09
N GLU A 65 -7.94 -13.15 -7.62
CA GLU A 65 -7.28 -13.29 -8.92
C GLU A 65 -5.97 -12.49 -8.95
N ILE A 66 -4.93 -13.01 -9.63
CA ILE A 66 -3.68 -12.31 -9.91
C ILE A 66 -3.55 -12.17 -11.43
N GLU A 67 -3.86 -10.97 -11.95
CA GLU A 67 -3.90 -10.70 -13.39
C GLU A 67 -2.51 -10.41 -13.97
N ASN A 68 -1.68 -9.67 -13.22
CA ASN A 68 -0.30 -9.37 -13.63
C ASN A 68 0.66 -9.44 -12.43
N PRO A 69 1.31 -10.59 -12.19
CA PRO A 69 2.20 -10.76 -11.04
C PRO A 69 3.47 -9.90 -11.12
N GLU A 70 3.93 -9.53 -12.32
CA GLU A 70 5.11 -8.67 -12.49
C GLU A 70 4.86 -7.29 -11.88
N TYR A 71 3.67 -6.71 -12.05
CA TYR A 71 3.33 -5.39 -11.51
C TYR A 71 2.44 -5.43 -10.26
N GLY A 72 2.00 -6.62 -9.85
CA GLY A 72 1.10 -6.80 -8.71
C GLY A 72 -0.34 -6.38 -8.99
N ASN A 73 -0.82 -6.54 -10.23
CA ASN A 73 -2.23 -6.32 -10.54
C ASN A 73 -3.04 -7.55 -10.13
N LEU A 74 -4.05 -7.35 -9.30
CA LEU A 74 -4.83 -8.41 -8.67
C LEU A 74 -6.20 -7.91 -8.22
N TYR A 75 -7.08 -8.83 -7.82
CA TYR A 75 -8.38 -8.53 -7.24
C TYR A 75 -8.37 -8.80 -5.75
N LEU A 76 -8.91 -7.86 -4.96
CA LEU A 76 -9.09 -7.98 -3.53
C LEU A 76 -10.58 -8.04 -3.20
N LYS A 77 -10.98 -9.01 -2.39
CA LYS A 77 -12.36 -9.20 -1.93
C LYS A 77 -12.48 -9.07 -0.42
N ASP A 78 -13.53 -8.39 0.03
CA ASP A 78 -13.89 -8.19 1.43
C ASP A 78 -15.42 -8.29 1.55
N GLY A 79 -15.90 -9.40 2.12
CA GLY A 79 -17.31 -9.75 2.14
C GLY A 79 -17.91 -9.85 0.72
N ASP A 80 -18.92 -9.03 0.45
CA ASP A 80 -19.59 -8.97 -0.86
C ASP A 80 -18.97 -7.94 -1.82
N SER A 81 -17.95 -7.21 -1.38
CA SER A 81 -17.28 -6.18 -2.18
C SER A 81 -15.96 -6.68 -2.75
N GLU A 82 -15.66 -6.31 -3.98
CA GLU A 82 -14.40 -6.63 -4.65
C GLU A 82 -13.88 -5.38 -5.36
N VAL A 83 -12.56 -5.19 -5.36
CA VAL A 83 -11.91 -4.08 -6.07
C VAL A 83 -10.65 -4.55 -6.77
N TYR A 84 -10.42 -3.99 -7.96
CA TYR A 84 -9.19 -4.19 -8.69
C TYR A 84 -8.06 -3.35 -8.09
N LEU A 85 -6.91 -3.97 -7.84
CA LEU A 85 -5.67 -3.31 -7.49
C LEU A 85 -4.80 -3.15 -8.74
N TYR A 86 -4.65 -1.92 -9.21
CA TYR A 86 -3.73 -1.58 -10.28
C TYR A 86 -2.35 -1.23 -9.69
N GLY A 87 -1.56 -2.28 -9.50
CA GLY A 87 -0.20 -2.22 -9.00
C GLY A 87 -0.09 -2.47 -7.49
N CYS A 88 0.78 -3.41 -7.10
CA CYS A 88 1.17 -3.64 -5.71
C CYS A 88 2.70 -3.60 -5.63
N TYR A 89 3.23 -2.48 -5.14
CA TYR A 89 4.66 -2.17 -5.21
C TYR A 89 5.38 -2.45 -3.89
N PRO A 90 6.69 -2.77 -3.92
CA PRO A 90 7.47 -3.03 -2.71
C PRO A 90 7.57 -1.86 -1.72
N GLY A 91 7.34 -0.63 -2.17
CA GLY A 91 7.44 0.55 -1.32
C GLY A 91 6.89 1.81 -1.98
N TYR A 92 6.61 2.81 -1.14
CA TYR A 92 6.18 4.13 -1.59
C TYR A 92 7.26 4.80 -2.45
N GLY A 93 6.85 5.41 -3.55
CA GLY A 93 7.76 6.08 -4.48
C GLY A 93 8.52 5.16 -5.43
N ALA A 94 8.23 3.85 -5.45
CA ALA A 94 8.78 2.94 -6.45
C ALA A 94 8.48 3.41 -7.88
N PHE A 95 9.49 3.38 -8.75
CA PHE A 95 9.41 3.77 -10.16
C PHE A 95 10.18 2.79 -11.05
N ASP A 96 9.87 2.77 -12.34
CA ASP A 96 10.44 1.84 -13.32
C ASP A 96 10.43 0.38 -12.82
N ASP A 97 11.54 -0.33 -12.94
CA ASP A 97 11.65 -1.73 -12.55
C ASP A 97 11.55 -1.96 -11.03
N TYR A 98 11.71 -0.92 -10.19
CA TYR A 98 11.55 -1.05 -8.73
C TYR A 98 10.09 -1.27 -8.30
N ARG A 99 9.13 -1.14 -9.21
CA ARG A 99 7.71 -1.49 -8.97
C ARG A 99 7.43 -2.98 -9.05
N LYS A 100 8.35 -3.76 -9.60
CA LYS A 100 8.05 -5.11 -10.08
C LYS A 100 8.28 -6.19 -9.04
N ASN A 101 7.73 -7.38 -9.33
CA ASN A 101 8.04 -8.68 -8.75
C ASN A 101 7.71 -8.86 -7.25
N LEU A 102 7.09 -7.87 -6.61
CA LEU A 102 6.69 -7.96 -5.20
C LEU A 102 5.97 -9.27 -4.88
N ILE A 103 4.99 -9.65 -5.71
CA ILE A 103 4.13 -10.83 -5.48
C ILE A 103 5.01 -12.08 -5.36
N ALA A 104 5.95 -12.26 -6.29
CA ALA A 104 6.88 -13.38 -6.28
C ALA A 104 7.87 -13.28 -5.11
N ASP A 105 8.45 -12.10 -4.87
CA ASP A 105 9.45 -11.87 -3.82
C ASP A 105 8.90 -12.11 -2.40
N LYS A 106 7.59 -11.91 -2.21
CA LYS A 106 6.89 -12.16 -0.94
C LYS A 106 6.20 -13.52 -0.87
N GLY A 107 6.17 -14.29 -1.96
CA GLY A 107 5.46 -15.56 -2.01
C GLY A 107 3.94 -15.43 -1.88
N ILE A 108 3.39 -14.29 -2.27
CA ILE A 108 1.95 -14.00 -2.24
C ILE A 108 1.23 -14.88 -3.28
N LYS A 109 0.12 -15.49 -2.90
CA LYS A 109 -0.67 -16.41 -3.75
C LYS A 109 -2.18 -16.17 -3.60
N LEU A 110 -2.95 -16.80 -4.48
CA LEU A 110 -4.42 -16.80 -4.40
C LEU A 110 -4.90 -17.27 -3.01
N GLY A 111 -5.93 -16.61 -2.50
CA GLY A 111 -6.50 -16.85 -1.18
C GLY A 111 -5.79 -16.15 -0.02
N ASP A 112 -4.58 -15.60 -0.24
CA ASP A 112 -3.91 -14.83 0.82
C ASP A 112 -4.70 -13.56 1.15
N GLN A 113 -4.66 -13.16 2.41
CA GLN A 113 -5.16 -11.86 2.86
C GLN A 113 -4.07 -10.81 2.65
N LEU A 114 -4.30 -9.83 1.79
CA LEU A 114 -3.34 -8.78 1.47
C LEU A 114 -3.83 -7.42 1.96
N THR A 115 -2.98 -6.73 2.70
CA THR A 115 -3.18 -5.33 3.10
C THR A 115 -2.28 -4.43 2.26
N VAL A 116 -2.88 -3.41 1.63
CA VAL A 116 -2.18 -2.41 0.81
C VAL A 116 -2.53 -1.00 1.24
N ILE A 117 -1.61 -0.07 0.99
CA ILE A 117 -1.86 1.37 1.08
C ILE A 117 -1.95 1.92 -0.34
N ALA A 118 -3.08 2.49 -0.72
CA ALA A 118 -3.28 2.96 -2.10
C ALA A 118 -4.25 4.15 -2.18
N THR A 119 -4.25 4.80 -3.33
CA THR A 119 -5.23 5.84 -3.68
C THR A 119 -6.41 5.24 -4.45
N LYS A 120 -7.61 5.83 -4.34
CA LYS A 120 -8.74 5.45 -5.19
C LYS A 120 -8.67 6.18 -6.53
N ASP A 121 -8.92 5.44 -7.60
CA ASP A 121 -9.09 5.98 -8.96
C ASP A 121 -10.28 5.31 -9.67
N THR A 122 -10.72 5.90 -10.78
CA THR A 122 -11.71 5.32 -11.69
C THR A 122 -11.20 5.40 -13.12
N TYR A 123 -10.85 4.24 -13.70
CA TYR A 123 -10.35 4.14 -15.07
C TYR A 123 -11.36 3.46 -15.97
N LYS A 124 -11.79 4.16 -17.03
CA LYS A 124 -12.82 3.67 -17.97
C LYS A 124 -14.07 3.15 -17.25
N GLU A 125 -14.60 3.96 -16.33
CA GLU A 125 -15.80 3.66 -15.53
C GLU A 125 -15.64 2.49 -14.52
N LYS A 126 -14.43 1.94 -14.37
CA LYS A 126 -14.12 0.90 -13.38
C LYS A 126 -13.36 1.49 -12.20
N ILE A 127 -13.90 1.32 -11.00
CA ILE A 127 -13.22 1.71 -9.76
C ILE A 127 -12.02 0.79 -9.53
N GLN A 128 -10.90 1.37 -9.13
CA GLN A 128 -9.67 0.65 -8.80
C GLN A 128 -8.93 1.32 -7.64
N LEU A 129 -8.12 0.53 -6.93
CA LEU A 129 -7.00 1.03 -6.15
C LEU A 129 -5.83 1.27 -7.11
N ALA A 130 -5.21 2.43 -7.06
CA ALA A 130 -4.11 2.80 -7.95
C ALA A 130 -2.78 2.88 -7.19
N ASN A 131 -1.73 2.31 -7.79
CA ASN A 131 -0.35 2.36 -7.32
C ASN A 131 -0.21 1.95 -5.84
N GLY A 132 -0.78 0.79 -5.49
CA GLY A 132 -0.74 0.30 -4.12
C GLY A 132 0.67 0.00 -3.65
N VAL A 133 0.87 0.18 -2.35
CA VAL A 133 2.10 -0.14 -1.64
C VAL A 133 1.81 -1.31 -0.71
N TYR A 134 2.64 -2.34 -0.77
CA TYR A 134 2.58 -3.47 0.15
C TYR A 134 2.67 -3.00 1.60
N PHE A 135 1.73 -3.43 2.43
CA PHE A 135 1.78 -3.22 3.87
C PHE A 135 2.04 -4.54 4.60
N SER A 136 1.20 -5.54 4.39
CA SER A 136 1.34 -6.89 4.98
C SER A 136 0.55 -7.91 4.18
N HIS A 137 0.84 -9.19 4.38
CA HIS A 137 -0.07 -10.26 3.98
C HIS A 137 -0.05 -11.40 4.99
N GLU A 138 -1.14 -12.17 5.01
CA GLU A 138 -1.26 -13.43 5.72
C GLU A 138 -1.60 -14.52 4.70
N SER A 139 -0.87 -15.63 4.74
CA SER A 139 -1.14 -16.74 3.83
C SER A 139 -2.43 -17.45 4.21
N ALA A 140 -3.22 -17.87 3.21
CA ALA A 140 -4.29 -18.83 3.46
C ALA A 140 -3.74 -20.10 4.13
N GLU A 141 -4.52 -20.67 5.06
CA GLU A 141 -4.24 -21.96 5.71
C GLU A 141 -4.25 -23.14 4.72
#